data_AF-A0A377ATJ5-F1
#
_entry.id   AF-A0A377ATJ5-F1
#
_cell.length_a   1.000
_cell.length_b   1.000
_cell.length_c   1.000
_cell.angle_alpha   90.00
_cell.angle_beta   90.00
_cell.angle_gamma   90.00
#
_symmetry.space_group_name_H-M   'P 1'
#
loop_
_entity.id
_entity.type
_entity.pdbx_description
1 polymer ?
#
loop_
_entity_poly.entity_id
_entity_poly.type
_entity_poly.pdbx_seq_one_letter_code
_entity_poly.pdbx_strand_id
1 'polypeptide(L)'
;MGTMDPTFNPVITDDSAAFSEQAVAAMEKELSKLQLTDSYQLLEKIVNYKDSPACKEKQQCSLVDGKNTFSAKYQQEPGVSGPLKVGNSLVDAFTLQYYEGFPMDQVAWGEIKSDQQWKVLSKLKNGYQDSLFTSPEVARNVAKPLVSYIDKALVTDRTSAPKITVLVGHDSNIASLLTALDFKPYQLHDQNERTPIGGKIVFQRWHDSKANRDLMKLNMCIRVRNSYVMPMR
;
A
#
# COMPACT_ATOMS: atom_id res chain seq x y z
N MET A 1 -18.31 2.61 -14.21
CA MET A 1 -17.40 2.14 -13.15
C MET A 1 -18.14 1.10 -12.33
N GLY A 2 -17.52 -0.06 -12.05
CA GLY A 2 -18.12 -1.10 -11.23
C GLY A 2 -18.12 -0.73 -9.74
N THR A 3 -18.87 -1.49 -8.93
CA THR A 3 -18.89 -1.40 -7.46
C THR A 3 -17.83 -2.32 -6.85
N MET A 4 -17.22 -1.95 -5.71
CA MET A 4 -16.26 -2.78 -4.99
C MET A 4 -16.94 -4.01 -4.38
N ASP A 5 -16.36 -5.20 -4.58
CA ASP A 5 -16.79 -6.43 -3.90
C ASP A 5 -16.41 -6.35 -2.40
N PRO A 6 -17.33 -6.63 -1.45
CA PRO A 6 -17.04 -6.57 -0.02
C PRO A 6 -15.85 -7.40 0.46
N THR A 7 -15.49 -8.48 -0.26
CA THR A 7 -14.30 -9.31 0.04
C THR A 7 -13.01 -8.51 -0.12
N PHE A 8 -12.99 -7.60 -1.09
CA PHE A 8 -11.82 -6.80 -1.49
C PHE A 8 -11.95 -5.33 -1.13
N ASN A 9 -13.07 -4.90 -0.55
CA ASN A 9 -13.33 -3.51 -0.18
C ASN A 9 -12.75 -3.20 1.23
N PRO A 10 -11.62 -2.48 1.35
CA PRO A 10 -10.89 -2.32 2.61
C PRO A 10 -11.48 -1.18 3.46
N VAL A 11 -12.79 -1.25 3.70
CA VAL A 11 -13.56 -0.20 4.40
C VAL A 11 -13.67 -0.48 5.90
N ILE A 12 -13.88 0.58 6.67
CA ILE A 12 -14.26 0.47 8.07
C ILE A 12 -15.66 -0.16 8.17
N THR A 13 -15.77 -1.22 8.95
CA THR A 13 -16.99 -2.03 9.11
C THR A 13 -17.55 -2.00 10.53
N ASP A 14 -16.80 -1.42 11.46
CA ASP A 14 -17.26 -1.08 12.81
C ASP A 14 -17.77 0.37 12.78
N ASP A 15 -19.05 0.57 13.12
CA ASP A 15 -19.71 1.87 13.08
C ASP A 15 -19.61 2.64 14.41
N SER A 16 -18.89 2.11 15.40
CA SER A 16 -18.75 2.75 16.69
C SER A 16 -17.83 3.98 16.63
N ALA A 17 -18.23 5.03 17.36
CA ALA A 17 -17.41 6.23 17.52
C ALA A 17 -16.07 5.90 18.20
N ALA A 18 -16.09 5.00 19.20
CA ALA A 18 -14.89 4.56 19.91
C ALA A 18 -13.88 3.89 18.98
N PHE A 19 -14.33 3.02 18.06
CA PHE A 19 -13.43 2.43 17.06
C PHE A 19 -12.88 3.51 16.13
N SER A 20 -13.72 4.44 15.66
CA SER A 20 -13.31 5.51 14.75
C SER A 20 -12.21 6.39 15.37
N GLU A 21 -12.35 6.76 16.65
CA GLU A 21 -11.34 7.53 17.40
C GLU A 21 -10.04 6.73 17.59
N GLN A 22 -10.16 5.45 17.97
CA GLN A 22 -9.01 4.56 18.12
C GLN A 22 -8.25 4.39 16.80
N ALA A 23 -8.97 4.17 15.70
CA ALA A 23 -8.42 4.03 14.36
C ALA A 23 -7.68 5.30 13.92
N VAL A 24 -8.25 6.49 14.15
CA VAL A 24 -7.58 7.76 13.83
C VAL A 24 -6.28 7.92 14.63
N ALA A 25 -6.32 7.71 15.95
CA ALA A 25 -5.13 7.78 16.79
C ALA A 25 -4.05 6.77 16.38
N ALA A 26 -4.47 5.58 15.94
CA ALA A 26 -3.58 4.53 15.44
C ALA A 26 -2.86 4.96 14.15
N MET A 27 -3.59 5.52 13.19
CA MET A 27 -3.01 5.99 11.93
C MET A 27 -2.04 7.16 12.15
N GLU A 28 -2.39 8.09 13.05
CA GLU A 28 -1.49 9.18 13.47
C GLU A 28 -0.21 8.65 14.11
N LYS A 29 -0.35 7.63 14.98
CA LYS A 29 0.79 6.95 15.61
C LYS A 29 1.68 6.27 14.58
N GLU A 30 1.13 5.60 13.58
CA GLU A 30 1.93 5.02 12.49
C GLU A 30 2.68 6.09 11.70
N LEU A 31 2.03 7.19 11.33
CA LEU A 31 2.67 8.31 10.63
C LEU A 31 3.84 8.90 11.44
N SER A 32 3.70 9.03 12.76
CA SER A 32 4.74 9.62 13.62
C SER A 32 6.05 8.82 13.67
N LYS A 33 6.02 7.54 13.28
CA LYS A 33 7.23 6.69 13.17
C LYS A 33 8.03 6.98 11.90
N LEU A 34 7.44 7.69 10.94
CA LEU A 34 8.02 7.91 9.62
C LEU A 34 8.82 9.22 9.56
N GLN A 35 9.92 9.20 8.80
CA GLN A 35 10.72 10.39 8.50
C GLN A 35 10.56 10.74 7.02
N LEU A 36 9.70 11.72 6.74
CA LEU A 36 9.24 12.07 5.39
C LEU A 36 9.67 13.47 4.93
N THR A 37 10.36 14.25 5.78
CA THR A 37 10.76 15.63 5.48
C THR A 37 11.58 15.73 4.19
N ASP A 38 12.62 14.91 4.04
CA ASP A 38 13.45 14.89 2.83
C ASP A 38 12.64 14.50 1.58
N SER A 39 11.66 13.61 1.74
CA SER A 39 10.78 13.18 0.66
C SER A 39 9.86 14.30 0.20
N TYR A 40 9.29 15.06 1.14
CA TYR A 40 8.47 16.22 0.82
C TYR A 40 9.29 17.31 0.14
N GLN A 41 10.46 17.66 0.68
CA GLN A 41 11.34 18.69 0.08
C GLN A 41 11.81 18.30 -1.33
N LEU A 42 12.12 17.02 -1.54
CA LEU A 42 12.47 16.52 -2.87
C LEU A 42 11.26 16.59 -3.82
N LEU A 43 10.08 16.18 -3.37
CA LEU A 43 8.86 16.22 -4.17
C LEU A 43 8.50 17.65 -4.56
N GLU A 44 8.58 18.60 -3.63
CA GLU A 44 8.30 20.02 -3.88
C GLU A 44 9.16 20.60 -5.01
N LYS A 45 10.45 20.24 -5.03
CA LYS A 45 11.39 20.65 -6.09
C LYS A 45 10.99 20.05 -7.43
N ILE A 46 10.73 18.74 -7.46
CA ILE A 46 10.36 18.00 -8.68
C ILE A 46 9.08 18.56 -9.32
N VAL A 47 8.07 18.87 -8.51
CA VAL A 47 6.76 19.31 -9.02
C VAL A 47 6.61 20.83 -9.11
N ASN A 48 7.68 21.58 -8.85
CA ASN A 48 7.67 23.03 -8.69
C ASN A 48 6.47 23.50 -7.83
N TYR A 49 6.33 22.92 -6.64
CA TYR A 49 5.11 23.01 -5.84
C TYR A 49 4.72 24.45 -5.47
N LYS A 50 5.70 25.35 -5.34
CA LYS A 50 5.50 26.78 -5.08
C LYS A 50 4.67 27.47 -6.17
N ASP A 51 4.76 26.99 -7.41
CA ASP A 51 4.00 27.53 -8.53
C ASP A 51 2.65 26.84 -8.77
N SER A 52 2.31 25.84 -7.95
CA SER A 52 1.04 25.12 -8.04
C SER A 52 -0.15 26.01 -7.62
N PRO A 53 -1.38 25.72 -8.11
CA PRO A 53 -2.60 26.34 -7.61
C PRO A 53 -2.79 26.17 -6.10
N ALA A 54 -2.33 25.04 -5.52
CA ALA A 54 -2.41 24.81 -4.09
C ALA A 54 -1.63 25.88 -3.29
N CYS A 55 -0.43 26.26 -3.75
CA CYS A 55 0.32 27.35 -3.12
C CYS A 55 -0.26 28.73 -3.50
N LYS A 56 -0.43 29.02 -4.79
CA LYS A 56 -0.81 30.36 -5.27
C LYS A 56 -2.21 30.80 -4.88
N GLU A 57 -3.18 29.88 -4.87
CA GLU A 57 -4.59 30.20 -4.62
C GLU A 57 -5.01 29.86 -3.19
N LYS A 58 -4.53 28.72 -2.66
CA LYS A 58 -4.95 28.20 -1.33
C LYS A 58 -3.93 28.45 -0.22
N GLN A 59 -2.80 29.09 -0.52
CA GLN A 59 -1.71 29.38 0.43
C GLN A 59 -1.12 28.12 1.10
N GLN A 60 -1.28 26.95 0.47
CA GLN A 60 -0.71 25.67 0.92
C GLN A 60 0.66 25.45 0.28
N CYS A 61 1.67 26.18 0.74
CA CYS A 61 2.98 26.27 0.06
C CYS A 61 4.07 25.33 0.61
N SER A 62 3.80 24.57 1.67
CA SER A 62 4.74 23.62 2.28
C SER A 62 4.04 22.28 2.53
N LEU A 63 4.55 21.23 1.90
CA LEU A 63 4.19 19.84 2.17
C LEU A 63 4.83 19.34 3.48
N VAL A 64 5.97 19.92 3.88
CA VAL A 64 6.64 19.58 5.15
C VAL A 64 5.84 20.07 6.35
N ASP A 65 5.41 21.33 6.32
CA ASP A 65 4.71 21.98 7.45
C ASP A 65 3.20 21.76 7.42
N GLY A 66 2.67 21.20 6.33
CA GLY A 66 1.26 20.95 6.17
C GLY A 66 0.74 19.88 7.14
N LYS A 67 -0.45 20.11 7.69
CA LYS A 67 -1.08 19.19 8.63
C LYS A 67 -1.81 18.07 7.87
N ASN A 68 -1.59 16.83 8.30
CA ASN A 68 -2.41 15.69 7.91
C ASN A 68 -3.60 15.52 8.87
N THR A 69 -4.76 15.19 8.33
CA THR A 69 -5.97 14.86 9.08
C THR A 69 -6.47 13.49 8.63
N PHE A 70 -6.49 12.53 9.55
CA PHE A 70 -6.97 11.18 9.28
C PHE A 70 -8.48 11.03 9.49
N SER A 71 -9.08 10.01 8.88
CA SER A 71 -10.49 9.68 9.03
C SER A 71 -10.73 8.19 8.94
N ALA A 72 -11.59 7.65 9.79
CA ALA A 72 -12.03 6.26 9.77
C ALA A 72 -13.57 6.22 9.80
N LYS A 73 -14.21 6.56 8.67
CA LYS A 73 -15.67 6.63 8.58
C LYS A 73 -16.25 5.27 8.22
N TYR A 74 -17.35 4.89 8.85
CA TYR A 74 -18.09 3.67 8.53
C TYR A 74 -18.41 3.56 7.03
N GLN A 75 -18.17 2.37 6.47
CA GLN A 75 -18.29 2.02 5.05
C GLN A 75 -17.41 2.85 4.09
N GLN A 76 -16.36 3.50 4.61
CA GLN A 76 -15.34 4.16 3.80
C GLN A 76 -13.97 3.59 4.14
N GLU A 77 -13.03 3.71 3.21
CA GLU A 77 -11.65 3.37 3.48
C GLU A 77 -11.07 4.29 4.58
N PRO A 78 -10.14 3.79 5.41
CA PRO A 78 -9.32 4.67 6.23
C PRO A 78 -8.64 5.69 5.31
N GLY A 79 -8.72 6.96 5.68
CA GLY A 79 -8.36 8.06 4.79
C GLY A 79 -7.47 9.09 5.47
N VAL A 80 -6.78 9.87 4.64
CA VAL A 80 -6.00 11.04 5.06
C VAL A 80 -6.24 12.19 4.09
N SER A 81 -6.37 13.39 4.64
CA SER A 81 -6.31 14.66 3.90
C SER A 81 -5.05 15.42 4.33
N GLY A 82 -4.38 16.08 3.39
CA GLY A 82 -3.14 16.82 3.65
C GLY A 82 -1.95 16.34 2.81
N PRO A 83 -0.72 16.76 3.16
CA PRO A 83 0.48 16.50 2.37
C PRO A 83 0.76 15.03 2.11
N LEU A 84 0.40 14.12 3.02
CA LEU A 84 0.63 12.68 2.85
C LEU A 84 -0.14 12.12 1.65
N LYS A 85 -1.39 12.60 1.45
CA LYS A 85 -2.19 12.22 0.29
C LYS A 85 -1.59 12.78 -1.01
N VAL A 86 -1.18 14.05 -1.00
CA VAL A 86 -0.52 14.69 -2.16
C VAL A 86 0.75 13.95 -2.54
N GLY A 87 1.58 13.62 -1.54
CA GLY A 87 2.80 12.85 -1.69
C GLY A 87 2.54 11.47 -2.31
N ASN A 88 1.62 10.71 -1.74
CA ASN A 88 1.23 9.41 -2.29
C ASN A 88 0.75 9.53 -3.74
N SER A 89 -0.21 10.41 -4.02
CA SER A 89 -0.81 10.53 -5.36
C SER A 89 0.21 10.87 -6.44
N LEU A 90 1.15 11.79 -6.16
CA LEU A 90 2.18 12.17 -7.13
C LEU A 90 3.22 11.06 -7.31
N VAL A 91 3.72 10.48 -6.22
CA VAL A 91 4.73 9.43 -6.29
C VAL A 91 4.19 8.14 -6.92
N ASP A 92 2.92 7.81 -6.68
CA ASP A 92 2.24 6.69 -7.34
C ASP A 92 2.13 6.93 -8.85
N ALA A 93 1.74 8.14 -9.27
CA ALA A 93 1.72 8.51 -10.68
C ALA A 93 3.12 8.39 -11.34
N PHE A 94 4.19 8.85 -10.69
CA PHE A 94 5.54 8.70 -11.21
C PHE A 94 5.96 7.24 -11.30
N THR A 95 5.63 6.44 -10.28
CA THR A 95 5.92 5.00 -10.24
C THR A 95 5.22 4.27 -11.39
N LEU A 96 3.95 4.60 -11.65
CA LEU A 96 3.18 4.05 -12.76
C LEU A 96 3.73 4.48 -14.13
N GLN A 97 4.09 5.75 -14.32
CA GLN A 97 4.73 6.23 -15.55
C GLN A 97 6.01 5.43 -15.86
N TYR A 98 6.83 5.18 -14.83
CA TYR A 98 8.04 4.39 -14.96
C TYR A 98 7.75 2.94 -15.40
N TYR A 99 6.76 2.28 -14.79
CA TYR A 99 6.40 0.90 -15.15
C TYR A 99 5.70 0.75 -16.49
N GLU A 100 4.93 1.76 -16.89
CA GLU A 100 4.30 1.83 -18.20
C GLU A 100 5.33 2.04 -19.32
N GLY A 101 6.58 2.35 -18.97
CA GLY A 101 7.68 2.46 -19.93
C GLY A 101 7.72 3.80 -20.66
N PHE A 102 7.21 4.87 -20.02
CA PHE A 102 7.33 6.22 -20.55
C PHE A 102 8.82 6.57 -20.76
N PRO A 103 9.16 7.34 -21.81
CA PRO A 103 10.48 7.94 -21.93
C PRO A 103 10.87 8.67 -20.64
N MET A 104 12.14 8.57 -20.23
CA MET A 104 12.57 9.07 -18.92
C MET A 104 12.38 10.58 -18.76
N ASP A 105 12.35 11.36 -19.84
CA ASP A 105 12.02 12.79 -19.84
C ASP A 105 10.53 13.08 -19.58
N GLN A 106 9.65 12.08 -19.70
CA GLN A 106 8.22 12.20 -19.38
C GLN A 106 7.90 11.69 -17.98
N VAL A 107 8.65 10.72 -17.45
CA VAL A 107 8.50 10.23 -16.08
C VAL A 107 8.87 11.34 -15.10
N ALA A 108 7.88 11.88 -14.38
CA ALA A 108 8.06 13.06 -13.52
C ALA A 108 8.81 14.21 -14.23
N TRP A 109 8.51 14.43 -15.52
CA TRP A 109 9.19 15.42 -16.38
C TRP A 109 10.72 15.25 -16.45
N GLY A 110 11.21 14.05 -16.19
CA GLY A 110 12.63 13.74 -16.15
C GLY A 110 13.34 14.22 -14.90
N GLU A 111 12.66 14.76 -13.89
CA GLU A 111 13.32 15.33 -12.71
C GLU A 111 13.88 14.27 -11.74
N ILE A 112 13.44 13.01 -11.85
CA ILE A 112 13.98 11.90 -11.06
C ILE A 112 15.16 11.26 -11.80
N LYS A 113 16.38 11.57 -11.37
CA LYS A 113 17.64 11.20 -12.06
C LYS A 113 18.37 10.00 -11.45
N SER A 114 17.98 9.53 -10.27
CA SER A 114 18.71 8.47 -9.55
C SER A 114 17.82 7.53 -8.76
N ASP A 115 18.29 6.30 -8.55
CA ASP A 115 17.62 5.32 -7.69
C ASP A 115 17.50 5.78 -6.24
N GLN A 116 18.42 6.61 -5.77
CA GLN A 116 18.35 7.16 -4.43
C GLN A 116 17.17 8.14 -4.28
N GLN A 117 16.91 8.98 -5.29
CA GLN A 117 15.73 9.85 -5.31
C GLN A 117 14.45 9.01 -5.32
N TRP A 118 14.40 7.93 -6.11
CA TRP A 118 13.29 6.98 -6.08
C TRP A 118 13.05 6.40 -4.69
N LYS A 119 14.10 5.90 -4.02
CA LYS A 119 13.97 5.36 -2.65
C LYS A 119 13.45 6.40 -1.66
N VAL A 120 13.90 7.66 -1.77
CA VAL A 120 13.42 8.75 -0.91
C VAL A 120 11.96 9.07 -1.19
N LEU A 121 11.57 9.22 -2.46
CA LEU A 121 10.19 9.52 -2.86
C LEU A 121 9.21 8.41 -2.49
N SER A 122 9.58 7.14 -2.72
CA SER A 122 8.72 5.99 -2.42
C SER A 122 8.39 5.84 -0.94
N LYS A 123 9.12 6.50 -0.02
CA LYS A 123 8.71 6.59 1.39
C LYS A 123 7.34 7.27 1.56
N LEU A 124 6.96 8.21 0.70
CA LEU A 124 5.65 8.87 0.76
C LEU A 124 4.53 7.89 0.41
N LYS A 125 4.69 7.13 -0.69
CA LYS A 125 3.74 6.10 -1.11
C LYS A 125 3.61 4.99 -0.06
N ASN A 126 4.74 4.43 0.36
CA ASN A 126 4.76 3.37 1.35
C ASN A 126 4.25 3.87 2.71
N GLY A 127 4.65 5.07 3.12
CA GLY A 127 4.21 5.68 4.38
C GLY A 127 2.73 6.00 4.42
N TYR A 128 2.13 6.39 3.29
CA TYR A 128 0.68 6.54 3.14
C TYR A 128 -0.03 5.20 3.37
N GLN A 129 0.39 4.14 2.67
CA GLN A 129 -0.20 2.81 2.84
C GLN A 129 -0.02 2.27 4.26
N ASP A 130 1.20 2.43 4.81
CA ASP A 130 1.52 2.01 6.18
C ASP A 130 0.61 2.73 7.18
N SER A 131 0.46 4.05 7.07
CA SER A 131 -0.35 4.84 7.99
C SER A 131 -1.83 4.44 7.96
N LEU A 132 -2.38 4.10 6.79
CA LEU A 132 -3.82 3.82 6.63
C LEU A 132 -4.20 2.36 6.89
N PHE A 133 -3.34 1.40 6.55
CA PHE A 133 -3.72 -0.01 6.50
C PHE A 133 -2.88 -0.93 7.38
N THR A 134 -1.83 -0.43 8.04
CA THR A 134 -0.90 -1.29 8.79
C THR A 134 -0.93 -1.10 10.31
N SER A 135 -1.80 -0.24 10.84
CA SER A 135 -2.09 -0.28 12.28
C SER A 135 -2.92 -1.52 12.62
N PRO A 136 -2.61 -2.26 13.70
CA PRO A 136 -3.25 -3.57 13.96
C PRO A 136 -4.78 -3.50 14.10
N GLU A 137 -5.29 -2.47 14.77
CA GLU A 137 -6.71 -2.18 14.97
C GLU A 137 -7.44 -1.93 13.65
N VAL A 138 -6.89 -1.11 12.76
CA VAL A 138 -7.49 -0.86 11.44
C VAL A 138 -7.37 -2.09 10.56
N ALA A 139 -6.17 -2.68 10.47
CA ALA A 139 -5.89 -3.85 9.63
C ALA A 139 -6.83 -5.03 9.93
N ARG A 140 -7.02 -5.38 11.21
CA ARG A 140 -7.92 -6.46 11.62
C ARG A 140 -9.37 -6.20 11.22
N ASN A 141 -9.83 -4.94 11.28
CA ASN A 141 -11.17 -4.60 10.84
C ASN A 141 -11.30 -4.69 9.32
N VAL A 142 -10.48 -3.94 8.59
CA VAL A 142 -10.63 -3.76 7.13
C VAL A 142 -10.28 -5.02 6.33
N ALA A 143 -9.40 -5.89 6.85
CA ALA A 143 -9.04 -7.15 6.21
C ALA A 143 -9.96 -8.32 6.60
N LYS A 144 -10.92 -8.13 7.53
CA LYS A 144 -11.75 -9.22 8.08
C LYS A 144 -12.42 -10.08 7.00
N PRO A 145 -13.01 -9.54 5.92
CA PRO A 145 -13.61 -10.36 4.86
C PRO A 145 -12.57 -11.26 4.16
N LEU A 146 -11.41 -10.71 3.82
CA LEU A 146 -10.36 -11.45 3.13
C LEU A 146 -9.69 -12.49 4.04
N VAL A 147 -9.44 -12.16 5.31
CA VAL A 147 -8.94 -13.12 6.31
C VAL A 147 -9.93 -14.28 6.47
N SER A 148 -11.22 -14.00 6.58
CA SER A 148 -12.28 -15.02 6.68
C SER A 148 -12.32 -15.92 5.44
N TYR A 149 -12.16 -15.34 4.23
CA TYR A 149 -12.08 -16.13 3.00
C TYR A 149 -10.87 -17.07 3.01
N ILE A 150 -9.69 -16.55 3.38
CA ILE A 150 -8.45 -17.33 3.39
C ILE A 150 -8.50 -18.43 4.45
N ASP A 151 -9.04 -18.14 5.64
CA ASP A 151 -9.26 -19.12 6.71
C ASP A 151 -10.15 -20.27 6.23
N LYS A 152 -11.27 -19.96 5.57
CA LYS A 152 -12.14 -20.99 4.99
C LYS A 152 -11.43 -21.85 3.95
N ALA A 153 -10.77 -21.21 2.98
CA ALA A 153 -10.14 -21.91 1.88
C ALA A 153 -8.95 -22.78 2.32
N LEU A 154 -8.18 -22.34 3.33
CA LEU A 154 -6.96 -23.03 3.75
C LEU A 154 -7.14 -23.93 4.97
N VAL A 155 -8.12 -23.65 5.84
CA VAL A 155 -8.30 -24.29 7.15
C VAL A 155 -9.64 -24.99 7.28
N THR A 156 -10.78 -24.27 7.30
CA THR A 156 -12.07 -24.88 7.69
C THR A 156 -12.70 -25.74 6.61
N ASP A 157 -12.70 -25.25 5.36
CA ASP A 157 -13.36 -25.88 4.20
C ASP A 157 -12.31 -26.50 3.25
N ARG A 158 -11.17 -26.85 3.83
CA ARG A 158 -9.93 -27.20 3.11
C ARG A 158 -10.05 -28.41 2.17
N THR A 159 -11.05 -29.26 2.38
CA THR A 159 -11.29 -30.50 1.63
C THR A 159 -12.17 -30.27 0.41
N SER A 160 -13.00 -29.23 0.41
CA SER A 160 -13.83 -28.81 -0.72
C SER A 160 -13.20 -27.65 -1.50
N ALA A 161 -12.19 -26.99 -0.93
CA ALA A 161 -11.46 -25.91 -1.58
C ALA A 161 -10.75 -26.38 -2.88
N PRO A 162 -10.76 -25.56 -3.95
CA PRO A 162 -9.96 -25.80 -5.14
C PRO A 162 -8.46 -25.95 -4.82
N LYS A 163 -7.74 -26.73 -5.62
CA LYS A 163 -6.28 -26.88 -5.46
C LYS A 163 -5.51 -25.57 -5.64
N ILE A 164 -6.03 -24.67 -6.49
CA ILE A 164 -5.45 -23.37 -6.78
C ILE A 164 -6.59 -22.34 -6.75
N THR A 165 -6.42 -21.32 -5.94
CA THR A 165 -7.30 -20.16 -5.87
C THR A 165 -6.48 -18.91 -6.22
N VAL A 166 -7.03 -18.06 -7.07
CA VAL A 166 -6.42 -16.77 -7.41
C VAL A 166 -7.38 -15.67 -6.97
N LEU A 167 -6.95 -14.87 -6.00
CA LEU A 167 -7.66 -13.68 -5.54
C LEU A 167 -6.94 -12.46 -6.09
N VAL A 168 -7.66 -11.60 -6.81
CA VAL A 168 -7.12 -10.37 -7.39
C VAL A 168 -7.74 -9.21 -6.64
N GLY A 169 -6.95 -8.56 -5.80
CA GLY A 169 -7.36 -7.41 -5.00
C GLY A 169 -6.39 -6.24 -5.17
N HIS A 170 -6.31 -5.45 -4.12
CA HIS A 170 -5.58 -4.19 -4.05
C HIS A 170 -4.37 -4.29 -3.12
N ASP A 171 -3.49 -3.31 -3.24
CA ASP A 171 -2.33 -3.13 -2.36
C ASP A 171 -2.75 -2.95 -0.89
N SER A 172 -3.84 -2.24 -0.64
CA SER A 172 -4.52 -2.11 0.66
C SER A 172 -4.97 -3.44 1.25
N ASN A 173 -5.46 -4.38 0.42
CA ASN A 173 -5.81 -5.72 0.89
C ASN A 173 -4.57 -6.49 1.33
N ILE A 174 -3.46 -6.39 0.59
CA ILE A 174 -2.20 -7.04 0.95
C ILE A 174 -1.64 -6.46 2.25
N ALA A 175 -1.57 -5.12 2.36
CA ALA A 175 -1.03 -4.44 3.53
C ALA A 175 -1.81 -4.81 4.80
N SER A 176 -3.14 -4.68 4.76
CA SER A 176 -4.00 -4.99 5.90
C SER A 176 -4.04 -6.49 6.22
N LEU A 177 -4.01 -7.38 5.22
CA LEU A 177 -3.94 -8.83 5.43
C LEU A 177 -2.67 -9.24 6.17
N LEU A 178 -1.51 -8.73 5.74
CA LEU A 178 -0.22 -9.07 6.35
C LEU A 178 -0.15 -8.61 7.81
N THR A 179 -0.63 -7.40 8.10
CA THR A 179 -0.71 -6.90 9.49
C THR A 179 -1.73 -7.69 10.31
N ALA A 180 -2.93 -7.98 9.77
CA ALA A 180 -3.97 -8.70 10.49
C ALA A 180 -3.54 -10.13 10.91
N LEU A 181 -2.67 -10.75 10.10
CA LEU A 181 -2.08 -12.07 10.35
C LEU A 181 -0.73 -12.01 11.10
N ASP A 182 -0.33 -10.84 11.60
CA ASP A 182 0.88 -10.61 12.40
C ASP A 182 2.18 -11.11 11.72
N PHE A 183 2.35 -10.78 10.44
CA PHE A 183 3.57 -11.14 9.72
C PHE A 183 4.78 -10.40 10.26
N LYS A 184 5.91 -11.12 10.29
CA LYS A 184 7.21 -10.48 10.54
C LYS A 184 7.51 -9.43 9.46
N PRO A 185 8.21 -8.34 9.81
CA PRO A 185 8.68 -7.37 8.82
C PRO A 185 9.48 -8.04 7.71
N TYR A 186 9.28 -7.57 6.48
CA TYR A 186 9.96 -8.07 5.29
C TYR A 186 10.49 -6.90 4.46
N GLN A 187 11.48 -7.20 3.62
CA GLN A 187 12.01 -6.27 2.63
C GLN A 187 12.10 -7.00 1.29
N LEU A 188 11.63 -6.34 0.24
CA LEU A 188 11.71 -6.85 -1.12
C LEU A 188 12.98 -6.30 -1.77
N HIS A 189 13.79 -7.18 -2.35
CA HIS A 189 14.96 -6.76 -3.11
C HIS A 189 14.51 -6.17 -4.46
N ASP A 190 15.29 -5.22 -4.99
CA ASP A 190 15.08 -4.59 -6.31
C ASP A 190 13.69 -3.98 -6.53
N GLN A 191 13.08 -3.52 -5.43
CA GLN A 191 11.74 -2.96 -5.43
C GLN A 191 11.60 -1.86 -4.38
N ASN A 192 11.01 -0.74 -4.78
CA ASN A 192 10.77 0.41 -3.92
C ASN A 192 9.41 0.35 -3.22
N GLU A 193 8.43 -0.34 -3.79
CA GLU A 193 7.10 -0.53 -3.20
C GLU A 193 7.07 -1.68 -2.19
N ARG A 194 6.36 -1.52 -1.07
CA ARG A 194 6.13 -2.63 -0.13
C ARG A 194 5.15 -3.68 -0.67
N THR A 195 4.22 -3.23 -1.51
CA THR A 195 3.16 -4.01 -2.15
C THR A 195 3.19 -3.72 -3.66
N PRO A 196 4.12 -4.36 -4.40
CA PRO A 196 4.43 -3.97 -5.77
C PRO A 196 3.29 -4.27 -6.74
N ILE A 197 3.25 -3.50 -7.83
CA ILE A 197 2.30 -3.77 -8.93
C ILE A 197 2.48 -5.19 -9.46
N GLY A 198 1.38 -5.94 -9.51
CA GLY A 198 1.36 -7.34 -9.90
C GLY A 198 1.97 -8.31 -8.89
N GLY A 199 2.40 -7.84 -7.73
CA GLY A 199 2.89 -8.65 -6.62
C GLY A 199 1.83 -9.60 -6.07
N LYS A 200 2.27 -10.75 -5.55
CA LYS A 200 1.39 -11.82 -5.06
C LYS A 200 1.91 -12.39 -3.76
N ILE A 201 1.05 -12.54 -2.76
CA ILE A 201 1.31 -13.44 -1.62
C ILE A 201 0.80 -14.82 -2.00
N VAL A 202 1.68 -15.81 -1.93
CA VAL A 202 1.36 -17.20 -2.29
C VAL A 202 1.44 -18.07 -1.04
N PHE A 203 0.27 -18.37 -0.48
CA PHE A 203 0.09 -19.38 0.57
C PHE A 203 0.16 -20.77 -0.04
N GLN A 204 1.02 -21.63 0.52
CA GLN A 204 1.27 -22.98 0.00
C GLN A 204 1.18 -23.99 1.14
N ARG A 205 0.22 -24.91 1.03
CA ARG A 205 0.17 -26.08 1.90
C ARG A 205 0.97 -27.22 1.29
N TRP A 206 1.94 -27.72 2.05
CA TRP A 206 2.80 -28.85 1.68
C TRP A 206 2.53 -30.02 2.61
N HIS A 207 2.62 -31.25 2.10
CA HIS A 207 2.61 -32.46 2.91
C HIS A 207 4.01 -33.09 2.87
N ASP A 208 4.66 -33.19 4.03
CA ASP A 208 5.92 -33.88 4.20
C ASP A 208 5.65 -35.37 4.45
N SER A 209 5.82 -36.19 3.41
CA SER A 209 5.55 -37.63 3.49
C SER A 209 6.53 -38.39 4.38
N LYS A 210 7.73 -37.84 4.67
CA LYS A 210 8.71 -38.50 5.54
C LYS A 210 8.34 -38.36 7.01
N ALA A 211 7.89 -37.17 7.40
CA ALA A 211 7.48 -36.88 8.77
C ALA A 211 5.95 -36.97 8.98
N ASN A 212 5.19 -37.30 7.93
CA ASN A 212 3.74 -37.37 7.90
C ASN A 212 3.06 -36.13 8.53
N ARG A 213 3.45 -34.94 8.08
CA ARG A 213 2.92 -33.68 8.61
C ARG A 213 2.65 -32.66 7.51
N ASP A 214 1.66 -31.82 7.76
CA ASP A 214 1.37 -30.67 6.89
C ASP A 214 2.20 -29.46 7.31
N LEU A 215 2.66 -28.70 6.32
CA LEU A 215 3.45 -27.49 6.47
C LEU A 215 2.81 -26.35 5.67
N MET A 216 3.02 -25.12 6.13
CA MET A 216 2.59 -23.91 5.45
C MET A 216 3.81 -23.10 5.05
N LYS A 217 3.92 -22.75 3.77
CA LYS A 217 4.95 -21.87 3.22
C LYS A 217 4.30 -20.66 2.58
N LEU A 218 4.81 -19.48 2.86
CA LEU A 218 4.37 -18.24 2.26
C LEU A 218 5.53 -17.57 1.53
N ASN A 219 5.25 -17.09 0.33
CA ASN A 219 6.20 -16.32 -0.47
C ASN A 219 5.54 -15.04 -0.97
N MET A 220 6.31 -13.96 -1.08
CA MET A 220 5.96 -12.80 -1.90
C MET A 220 6.62 -12.96 -3.27
N CYS A 221 5.82 -13.09 -4.33
CA CYS A 221 6.29 -13.19 -5.71
C CYS A 221 6.07 -11.87 -6.43
N ILE A 222 7.13 -11.27 -7.00
CA ILE A 222 7.10 -9.93 -7.58
C ILE A 222 7.85 -9.89 -8.92
N ARG A 223 7.58 -8.86 -9.73
CA ARG A 223 8.45 -8.45 -10.83
C ARG A 223 9.41 -7.37 -10.31
N VAL A 224 10.69 -7.49 -10.65
CA VAL A 224 11.72 -6.53 -10.26
C VAL A 224 11.72 -5.31 -11.18
N ARG A 225 12.10 -4.15 -10.65
CA ARG A 225 12.07 -2.86 -11.35
C ARG A 225 12.98 -2.79 -12.58
N ASN A 226 14.10 -3.53 -12.59
CA ASN A 226 15.09 -3.54 -13.68
C ASN A 226 14.80 -4.54 -14.81
N SER A 227 13.59 -5.09 -14.88
CA SER A 227 13.23 -5.98 -15.99
C SER A 227 13.14 -5.12 -17.25
N TYR A 228 14.10 -5.27 -18.17
CA TYR A 228 14.09 -4.65 -19.49
C TYR A 228 12.67 -4.55 -20.03
N VAL A 229 12.15 -3.32 -20.12
CA VAL A 229 10.90 -3.05 -20.82
C VAL A 229 11.19 -3.41 -22.27
N MET A 230 10.78 -4.60 -22.69
CA MET A 230 10.70 -4.88 -24.13
C MET A 230 9.75 -3.82 -24.67
N PRO A 231 10.17 -2.98 -25.63
CA PRO A 231 9.24 -2.04 -26.24
C PRO A 231 8.11 -2.86 -26.85
N MET A 232 6.89 -2.67 -26.34
CA MET A 232 5.70 -3.12 -27.06
C MET A 232 5.67 -2.32 -28.37
N ARG A 233 5.71 -3.04 -29.48
CA ARG A 233 5.54 -2.48 -30.83
C ARG A 233 4.08 -2.13 -31.07
#